data_AF-A0A3G2ZPI0-F1
#
_entry.id   AF-A0A3G2ZPI0-F1
#
_cell.length_a   1.000
_cell.length_b   1.000
_cell.length_c   1.000
_cell.angle_alpha   90.00
_cell.angle_beta   90.00
_cell.angle_gamma   90.00
#
_symmetry.space_group_name_H-M   'P 1'
#
loop_
_entity.id
_entity.type
_entity.pdbx_description
1 polymer ?
#
loop_
_entity_poly.entity_id
_entity_poly.type
_entity_poly.pdbx_seq_one_letter_code
_entity_poly.pdbx_strand_id
1 'polypeptide(L)'
;MYTELPRTSIRFKRFYSSRACAALFINNNLNVNPIPILTLKNLEDKDYINSHREMLKGKGGVYSFINITDNRQYIGSAKDLYIRLNEHLNNKKSNINLQRAFNKYGLNQFNWVVYEYFSYTTKIISSKDITTLETSYIKSFDSTTLYNFKLDATSMLGYKHTNEAIKKNERVL
;
A
#
# COMPACT_ATOMS: atom_id res chain seq x y z
N MET A 1 41.82 27.74 14.01
CA MET A 1 41.39 27.39 12.64
C MET A 1 40.40 26.24 12.75
N TYR A 2 39.11 26.54 12.77
CA TYR A 2 38.05 25.53 12.70
C TYR A 2 37.53 25.52 11.27
N THR A 3 37.73 24.41 10.56
CA THR A 3 37.19 24.23 9.21
C THR A 3 35.71 23.88 9.31
N GLU A 4 34.87 24.79 8.83
CA GLU A 4 33.44 24.58 8.65
C GLU A 4 33.19 23.47 7.61
N LEU A 5 32.41 22.45 7.99
CA LEU A 5 31.90 21.45 7.03
C LEU A 5 30.71 22.04 6.26
N PRO A 6 30.61 21.83 4.93
CA PRO A 6 29.62 22.50 4.12
C PRO A 6 28.20 22.02 4.41
N ARG A 7 27.32 22.96 4.79
CA ARG A 7 25.86 22.81 4.77
C ARG A 7 25.40 22.53 3.33
N THR A 8 25.16 21.28 2.98
CA THR A 8 24.42 20.94 1.77
C THR A 8 22.94 20.78 2.12
N SER A 9 22.18 21.83 1.84
CA SER A 9 20.72 21.81 1.84
C SER A 9 20.23 20.81 0.80
N ILE A 10 19.80 19.62 1.23
CA ILE A 10 19.13 18.66 0.35
C ILE A 10 17.75 19.23 0.02
N ARG A 11 17.67 19.92 -1.13
CA ARG A 11 16.41 20.32 -1.76
C ARG A 11 15.64 19.04 -2.11
N PHE A 12 14.68 18.65 -1.27
CA PHE A 12 13.65 17.68 -1.63
C PHE A 12 12.70 18.32 -2.66
N LYS A 13 13.04 18.18 -3.93
CA LYS A 13 12.09 18.35 -5.05
C LYS A 13 12.39 17.29 -6.12
N ARG A 14 11.82 16.10 -5.95
CA ARG A 14 11.48 15.24 -7.08
C ARG A 14 10.01 14.89 -6.97
N PHE A 15 9.21 15.80 -7.50
CA PHE A 15 7.83 15.53 -7.90
C PHE A 15 7.90 14.57 -9.09
N TYR A 16 7.57 13.29 -8.90
CA TYR A 16 7.21 12.43 -10.03
C TYR A 16 5.75 12.71 -10.39
N SER A 17 5.50 13.89 -10.94
CA SER A 17 4.32 14.14 -11.75
C SER A 17 4.77 14.29 -13.19
N SER A 18 4.75 13.21 -13.96
CA SER A 18 4.42 13.30 -15.37
C SER A 18 4.18 11.91 -15.93
N ARG A 19 3.18 11.84 -16.80
CA ARG A 19 2.90 10.73 -17.73
C ARG A 19 4.13 10.27 -18.53
N ALA A 20 5.27 10.98 -18.46
CA ALA A 20 6.51 10.67 -19.16
C ALA A 20 7.21 9.41 -18.65
N CYS A 21 7.24 9.15 -17.34
CA CYS A 21 7.81 7.88 -16.85
C CYS A 21 6.94 6.71 -17.27
N ALA A 22 5.61 6.79 -17.06
CA ALA A 22 4.68 5.76 -17.53
C ALA A 22 4.79 5.51 -19.04
N ALA A 23 4.94 6.56 -19.86
CA ALA A 23 5.09 6.43 -21.31
C ALA A 23 6.44 5.81 -21.74
N LEU A 24 7.55 6.09 -21.03
CA LEU A 24 8.83 5.44 -21.27
C LEU A 24 8.83 3.95 -20.87
N PHE A 25 8.04 3.57 -19.86
CA PHE A 25 7.85 2.17 -19.44
C PHE A 25 7.04 1.34 -20.47
N ILE A 26 6.03 1.93 -21.11
CA ILE A 26 5.19 1.23 -22.11
C ILE A 26 6.01 0.84 -23.37
N ASN A 27 7.01 1.64 -23.75
CA ASN A 27 7.76 1.42 -24.99
C ASN A 27 8.80 0.27 -24.92
N ASN A 28 9.05 -0.33 -23.76
CA ASN A 28 10.14 -1.29 -23.58
C ASN A 28 9.72 -2.71 -23.14
N ASN A 29 8.43 -3.10 -23.18
CA ASN A 29 7.98 -4.50 -23.01
C ASN A 29 8.68 -5.31 -21.88
N LEU A 30 9.10 -4.63 -20.82
CA LEU A 30 9.60 -5.27 -19.61
C LEU A 30 8.43 -5.16 -18.64
N ASN A 31 7.81 -6.29 -18.30
CA ASN A 31 6.91 -6.40 -17.16
C ASN A 31 7.72 -6.19 -15.86
N VAL A 32 8.16 -4.96 -15.62
CA VAL A 32 8.87 -4.59 -14.41
C VAL A 32 7.83 -4.23 -13.38
N ASN A 33 7.85 -4.97 -12.27
CA ASN A 33 7.03 -4.66 -11.11
C ASN A 33 7.26 -3.20 -10.67
N PRO A 34 6.21 -2.50 -10.22
CA PRO A 34 6.34 -1.15 -9.68
C PRO A 34 7.44 -1.04 -8.62
N ILE A 35 8.23 0.02 -8.69
CA ILE A 35 9.37 0.27 -7.80
C ILE A 35 8.89 1.13 -6.61
N PRO A 36 9.15 0.73 -5.35
CA PRO A 36 8.84 1.54 -4.19
C PRO A 36 9.52 2.92 -4.19
N ILE A 37 8.78 3.97 -3.82
CA ILE A 37 9.30 5.32 -3.59
C ILE A 37 9.66 5.57 -2.12
N LEU A 38 9.17 4.72 -1.21
CA LEU A 38 9.48 4.74 0.22
C LEU A 38 9.45 3.33 0.78
N THR A 39 10.31 3.03 1.75
CA THR A 39 10.36 1.73 2.44
C THR A 39 10.64 1.93 3.92
N LEU A 40 9.76 1.39 4.75
CA LEU A 40 9.86 1.33 6.20
C LEU A 40 10.13 -0.13 6.59
N LYS A 41 11.20 -0.38 7.35
CA LYS A 41 11.65 -1.75 7.66
C LYS A 41 11.37 -2.15 9.11
N ASN A 42 11.47 -1.22 10.06
CA ASN A 42 11.30 -1.51 11.48
C ASN A 42 9.85 -1.25 11.91
N LEU A 43 8.94 -2.18 11.60
CA LEU A 43 7.51 -2.01 11.85
C LEU A 43 7.09 -2.29 13.31
N GLU A 44 7.98 -2.86 14.12
CA GLU A 44 7.73 -3.18 15.54
C GLU A 44 7.94 -1.95 16.45
N ASP A 45 8.81 -1.04 16.04
CA ASP A 45 9.13 0.18 16.78
C ASP A 45 8.14 1.31 16.48
N LYS A 46 7.30 1.64 17.47
CA LYS A 46 6.31 2.72 17.35
C LYS A 46 6.95 4.09 17.18
N ASP A 47 8.09 4.36 17.81
CA ASP A 47 8.77 5.65 17.68
C ASP A 47 9.37 5.81 16.30
N TYR A 48 9.90 4.73 15.72
CA TYR A 48 10.29 4.69 14.32
C TYR A 48 9.10 5.00 13.39
N ILE A 49 7.94 4.38 13.58
CA ILE A 49 6.73 4.69 12.78
C ILE A 49 6.31 6.15 12.97
N ASN A 50 6.31 6.65 14.21
CA ASN A 50 5.94 8.03 14.54
C ASN A 50 6.88 9.05 13.88
N SER A 51 8.18 8.75 13.78
CA SER A 51 9.16 9.63 13.13
C SER A 51 8.85 9.86 11.64
N HIS A 52 8.12 8.95 10.98
CA HIS A 52 7.72 9.06 9.58
C HIS A 52 6.35 9.72 9.38
N ARG A 53 5.70 10.19 10.46
CA ARG A 53 4.36 10.76 10.43
C ARG A 53 4.20 11.89 9.42
N GLU A 54 5.11 12.85 9.40
CA GLU A 54 5.03 14.00 8.49
C GLU A 54 5.19 13.60 7.01
N MET A 55 5.89 12.49 6.75
CA MET A 55 6.01 11.93 5.39
C MET A 55 4.73 11.23 4.94
N LEU A 56 3.89 10.72 5.84
CA LEU A 56 2.76 9.87 5.49
C LEU A 56 1.39 10.51 5.72
N LYS A 57 1.27 11.32 6.78
CA LYS A 57 0.01 11.90 7.21
C LYS A 57 -0.52 12.89 6.16
N GLY A 58 -1.83 12.84 5.92
CA GLY A 58 -2.51 13.67 4.91
C GLY A 58 -2.17 13.29 3.46
N LYS A 59 -1.45 12.19 3.24
CA LYS A 59 -1.13 11.69 1.90
C LYS A 59 -1.93 10.42 1.63
N GLY A 60 -2.68 10.42 0.54
CA GLY A 60 -3.32 9.22 0.00
C GLY A 60 -2.39 8.52 -0.99
N GLY A 61 -2.60 7.23 -1.24
CA GLY A 61 -1.71 6.48 -2.12
C GLY A 61 -1.92 4.98 -2.14
N VAL A 62 -1.03 4.30 -2.86
CA VAL A 62 -0.92 2.83 -2.91
C VAL A 62 0.33 2.40 -2.15
N TYR A 63 0.16 1.42 -1.28
CA TYR A 63 1.20 0.85 -0.44
C TYR A 63 1.19 -0.67 -0.54
N SER A 64 2.24 -1.28 0.03
CA SER A 64 2.29 -2.72 0.20
C SER A 64 3.01 -3.13 1.49
N PHE A 65 2.61 -4.26 2.06
CA PHE A 65 3.39 -4.99 3.05
C PHE A 65 4.06 -6.16 2.34
N ILE A 66 5.39 -6.15 2.26
CA ILE A 66 6.19 -7.19 1.61
C ILE A 66 6.82 -8.06 2.70
N ASN A 67 6.52 -9.36 2.67
CA ASN A 67 7.20 -10.35 3.49
C ASN A 67 8.57 -10.64 2.89
N ILE A 68 9.65 -10.39 3.63
CA ILE A 68 11.02 -10.62 3.15
C ILE A 68 11.43 -12.09 3.19
N THR A 69 10.66 -12.94 3.89
CA THR A 69 10.91 -14.39 3.97
C THR A 69 10.45 -15.12 2.70
N ASP A 70 9.23 -14.85 2.23
CA ASP A 70 8.61 -15.57 1.10
C ASP A 70 8.31 -14.68 -0.11
N ASN A 71 8.72 -13.41 -0.08
CA ASN A 71 8.49 -12.38 -1.11
C ASN A 71 7.02 -12.12 -1.46
N ARG A 72 6.08 -12.65 -0.67
CA ARG A 72 4.67 -12.37 -0.86
C ARG A 72 4.33 -10.98 -0.33
N GLN A 73 3.27 -10.39 -0.86
CA GLN A 73 2.89 -9.05 -0.48
C GLN A 73 1.39 -8.80 -0.40
N TYR A 74 0.99 -7.86 0.44
CA TYR A 74 -0.37 -7.30 0.45
C TYR A 74 -0.33 -5.91 -0.13
N ILE A 75 -1.08 -5.66 -1.19
CA ILE A 75 -1.23 -4.33 -1.80
C ILE A 75 -2.54 -3.72 -1.31
N GLY A 76 -2.50 -2.44 -0.96
CA GLY A 76 -3.70 -1.71 -0.60
C GLY A 76 -3.59 -0.25 -0.97
N SER A 77 -4.72 0.43 -0.92
CA SER A 77 -4.78 1.88 -1.06
C SER A 77 -5.31 2.56 0.19
N ALA A 78 -5.00 3.85 0.33
CA ALA A 78 -5.43 4.64 1.47
C ALA A 78 -5.71 6.08 1.08
N LYS A 79 -6.63 6.71 1.81
CA LYS A 79 -6.75 8.16 1.82
C LYS A 79 -5.70 8.82 2.70
N ASP A 80 -5.34 8.17 3.81
CA ASP A 80 -4.24 8.62 4.66
C ASP A 80 -3.35 7.41 4.96
N LEU A 81 -2.14 7.43 4.42
CA LEU A 81 -1.19 6.33 4.54
C LEU A 81 -0.75 6.13 5.99
N TYR A 82 -0.61 7.19 6.78
CA TYR A 82 -0.21 7.09 8.19
C TYR A 82 -1.29 6.42 9.03
N ILE A 83 -2.54 6.83 8.85
CA ILE A 83 -3.69 6.21 9.53
C ILE A 83 -3.80 4.75 9.12
N ARG A 84 -3.69 4.45 7.81
CA ARG A 84 -3.85 3.09 7.29
C ARG A 84 -2.76 2.14 7.79
N LEU A 85 -1.51 2.59 7.83
CA LEU A 85 -0.39 1.82 8.39
C LEU A 85 -0.68 1.45 9.85
N ASN A 86 -1.05 2.43 10.67
CA ASN A 86 -1.37 2.21 12.08
C ASN A 86 -2.60 1.30 12.27
N GLU A 87 -3.62 1.42 11.42
CA GLU A 87 -4.77 0.51 11.44
C GLU A 87 -4.32 -0.95 11.27
N HIS A 88 -3.50 -1.25 10.26
CA HIS A 88 -2.97 -2.60 10.05
C HIS A 88 -2.10 -3.11 11.21
N LEU A 89 -1.17 -2.27 11.71
CA LEU A 89 -0.27 -2.65 12.81
C LEU A 89 -1.03 -2.90 14.12
N ASN A 90 -2.17 -2.24 14.33
CA ASN A 90 -3.04 -2.44 15.49
C ASN A 90 -4.17 -3.46 15.23
N ASN A 91 -4.11 -4.22 14.13
CA ASN A 91 -5.15 -5.17 13.70
C ASN A 91 -6.58 -4.56 13.66
N LYS A 92 -6.68 -3.31 13.20
CA LYS A 92 -7.96 -2.60 12.99
C LYS A 92 -8.25 -2.50 11.51
N LYS A 93 -9.43 -2.94 11.07
CA LYS A 93 -9.86 -2.86 9.64
C LYS A 93 -8.79 -3.39 8.68
N SER A 94 -8.21 -4.51 9.03
CA SER A 94 -7.06 -5.11 8.34
C SER A 94 -7.49 -6.27 7.45
N ASN A 95 -6.61 -6.69 6.55
CA ASN A 95 -6.81 -7.89 5.75
C ASN A 95 -6.47 -9.13 6.59
N ILE A 96 -7.39 -10.10 6.66
CA ILE A 96 -7.24 -11.29 7.50
C ILE A 96 -6.03 -12.16 7.12
N ASN A 97 -5.69 -12.27 5.83
CA ASN A 97 -4.55 -13.06 5.37
C ASN A 97 -3.24 -12.37 5.74
N LEU A 98 -3.17 -11.05 5.61
CA LEU A 98 -2.03 -10.26 6.06
C LEU A 98 -1.82 -10.42 7.57
N GLN A 99 -2.88 -10.35 8.38
CA GLN A 99 -2.76 -10.52 9.84
C GLN A 99 -2.32 -11.93 10.24
N ARG A 100 -2.82 -12.96 9.54
CA ARG A 100 -2.32 -14.34 9.71
C ARG A 100 -0.84 -14.44 9.36
N ALA A 101 -0.39 -13.75 8.32
CA ALA A 101 1.02 -13.71 7.94
C ALA A 101 1.88 -12.99 9.00
N PHE A 102 1.41 -11.86 9.56
CA PHE A 102 2.08 -11.19 10.69
C PHE A 102 2.23 -12.14 11.89
N ASN A 103 1.18 -12.87 12.26
CA ASN A 103 1.24 -13.83 13.36
C ASN A 103 2.18 -15.00 13.07
N LYS A 104 2.31 -15.41 11.80
CA LYS A 104 3.14 -16.55 11.39
C LYS A 104 4.63 -16.19 11.36
N TYR A 105 4.99 -15.04 10.80
CA TYR A 105 6.38 -14.70 10.51
C TYR A 105 6.96 -13.64 11.47
N GLY A 106 6.13 -12.89 12.19
CA GLY A 106 6.54 -11.72 12.96
C GLY A 106 6.59 -10.45 12.11
N LEU A 107 6.40 -9.28 12.73
CA LEU A 107 6.37 -7.99 12.04
C LEU A 107 7.75 -7.58 11.51
N ASN A 108 8.82 -7.99 12.18
CA ASN A 108 10.20 -7.82 11.72
C ASN A 108 10.52 -8.49 10.36
N GLN A 109 9.67 -9.40 9.87
CA GLN A 109 9.78 -10.00 8.54
C GLN A 109 9.02 -9.22 7.46
N PHE A 110 8.49 -8.03 7.77
CA PHE A 110 7.74 -7.23 6.81
C PHE A 110 8.37 -5.86 6.62
N ASN A 111 8.49 -5.49 5.34
CA ASN A 111 8.70 -4.09 4.95
C ASN A 111 7.36 -3.49 4.54
N TRP A 112 7.09 -2.28 5.01
CA TRP A 112 5.99 -1.48 4.47
C TRP A 112 6.53 -0.51 3.43
N VAL A 113 5.97 -0.56 2.22
CA VAL A 113 6.42 0.24 1.10
C VAL A 113 5.31 1.11 0.54
N VAL A 114 5.67 2.26 0.00
CA VAL A 114 4.75 3.11 -0.79
C VAL A 114 5.20 3.05 -2.23
N TYR A 115 4.26 2.75 -3.15
CA TYR A 115 4.53 2.80 -4.59
C TYR A 115 4.17 4.16 -5.18
N GLU A 116 3.08 4.76 -4.72
CA GLU A 116 2.61 6.06 -5.20
C GLU A 116 1.86 6.80 -4.09
N TYR A 117 2.04 8.12 -3.99
CA TYR A 117 1.25 8.96 -3.08
C TYR A 117 0.89 10.30 -3.71
N PHE A 118 -0.14 10.94 -3.18
CA PHE A 118 -0.63 12.26 -3.57
C PHE A 118 -1.06 13.06 -2.33
N SER A 119 -0.92 14.38 -2.41
CA SER A 119 -1.46 15.31 -1.42
C SER A 119 -2.82 15.81 -1.89
N TYR A 120 -3.81 15.87 -0.99
CA TYR A 120 -5.14 16.43 -1.31
C TYR A 120 -5.11 17.92 -1.66
N THR A 121 -4.08 18.65 -1.21
CA THR A 121 -3.86 20.04 -1.64
C THR A 121 -3.51 20.16 -3.12
N THR A 122 -3.00 19.08 -3.73
CA THR A 122 -2.51 19.07 -5.11
C THR A 122 -3.44 18.36 -6.09
N LYS A 123 -4.35 17.51 -5.61
CA LYS A 123 -5.22 16.69 -6.44
C LYS A 123 -6.48 16.29 -5.67
N ILE A 124 -7.65 16.68 -6.17
CA ILE A 124 -8.92 16.12 -5.71
C ILE A 124 -9.03 14.73 -6.33
N ILE A 125 -8.82 13.69 -5.53
CA ILE A 125 -8.95 12.30 -5.97
C ILE A 125 -10.24 11.73 -5.38
N SER A 126 -11.13 11.25 -6.25
CA SER A 126 -12.35 10.59 -5.81
C SER A 126 -12.05 9.22 -5.22
N SER A 127 -12.96 8.66 -4.41
CA SER A 127 -12.81 7.28 -3.91
C SER A 127 -12.72 6.25 -5.05
N LYS A 128 -13.41 6.50 -6.17
CA LYS A 128 -13.42 5.62 -7.35
C LYS A 128 -12.05 5.54 -8.01
N ASP A 129 -11.31 6.64 -8.01
CA ASP A 129 -9.96 6.71 -8.60
C ASP A 129 -8.95 5.91 -7.76
N ILE A 130 -9.06 5.97 -6.43
CA ILE A 130 -8.21 5.22 -5.50
C ILE A 130 -8.39 3.70 -5.68
N THR A 131 -9.64 3.23 -5.77
CA THR A 131 -9.94 1.80 -6.00
C THR A 131 -9.45 1.30 -7.35
N THR A 132 -9.56 2.14 -8.38
CA THR A 132 -9.08 1.82 -9.74
C THR A 132 -7.56 1.69 -9.74
N LEU A 133 -6.88 2.62 -9.06
CA LEU A 133 -5.43 2.60 -8.89
C LEU A 133 -4.98 1.35 -8.11
N GLU A 134 -5.64 1.02 -7.00
CA GLU A 134 -5.32 -0.23 -6.27
C GLU A 134 -5.43 -1.46 -7.18
N THR A 135 -6.50 -1.54 -7.97
CA THR A 135 -6.73 -2.65 -8.90
C THR A 135 -5.64 -2.72 -9.97
N SER A 136 -5.18 -1.59 -10.51
CA SER A 136 -4.10 -1.60 -11.50
C SER A 136 -2.78 -2.08 -10.90
N TYR A 137 -2.48 -1.69 -9.66
CA TYR A 137 -1.29 -2.17 -8.95
C TYR A 137 -1.40 -3.66 -8.64
N ILE A 138 -2.53 -4.14 -8.10
CA ILE A 138 -2.74 -5.58 -7.86
C ILE A 138 -2.50 -6.40 -9.13
N LYS A 139 -3.02 -5.94 -10.28
CA LYS A 139 -2.86 -6.63 -11.58
C LYS A 139 -1.45 -6.57 -12.15
N SER A 140 -0.60 -5.66 -11.68
CA SER A 140 0.80 -5.56 -12.11
C SER A 140 1.72 -6.62 -11.49
N PHE A 141 1.25 -7.36 -10.48
CA PHE A 141 2.01 -8.42 -9.82
C PHE A 141 1.38 -9.79 -10.06
N ASP A 142 2.18 -10.85 -9.95
CA ASP A 142 1.67 -12.22 -10.00
C ASP A 142 0.75 -12.49 -8.80
N SER A 143 -0.48 -12.89 -9.09
CA SER A 143 -1.50 -13.28 -8.11
C SER A 143 -1.03 -14.32 -7.08
N THR A 144 -0.11 -15.22 -7.44
CA THR A 144 0.41 -16.25 -6.51
C THR A 144 1.27 -15.62 -5.40
N THR A 145 1.81 -14.44 -5.65
CA THR A 145 2.66 -13.68 -4.72
C THR A 145 1.84 -12.74 -3.83
N LEU A 146 0.52 -12.70 -3.94
CA LEU A 146 -0.32 -11.76 -3.20
C LEU A 146 -1.00 -12.39 -1.97
N TYR A 147 -1.14 -11.60 -0.91
CA TYR A 147 -2.04 -11.88 0.22
C TYR A 147 -3.47 -11.36 -0.05
N ASN A 148 -3.64 -10.46 -1.02
CA ASN A 148 -4.93 -10.00 -1.50
C ASN A 148 -5.80 -11.17 -1.95
N PHE A 149 -7.04 -11.24 -1.46
CA PHE A 149 -7.96 -12.32 -1.83
C PHE A 149 -8.59 -12.10 -3.21
N LYS A 150 -8.75 -10.84 -3.63
CA LYS A 150 -9.34 -10.46 -4.91
C LYS A 150 -8.31 -9.70 -5.74
N LEU A 151 -8.36 -9.94 -7.06
CA LEU A 151 -7.57 -9.22 -8.05
C LEU A 151 -8.18 -7.85 -8.41
N ASP A 152 -9.41 -7.60 -7.96
CA ASP A 152 -10.10 -6.32 -8.08
C ASP A 152 -10.38 -5.76 -6.68
N ALA A 153 -10.06 -4.49 -6.45
CA ALA A 153 -10.27 -3.80 -5.18
C ALA A 153 -11.75 -3.40 -4.92
N THR A 154 -12.68 -3.94 -5.71
CA THR A 154 -14.10 -3.61 -5.59
C THR A 154 -14.69 -4.14 -4.28
N SER A 155 -15.33 -3.25 -3.54
CA SER A 155 -16.09 -3.62 -2.34
C SER A 155 -17.30 -4.48 -2.72
N MET A 156 -17.73 -5.39 -1.83
CA MET A 156 -19.03 -6.07 -1.96
C MET A 156 -20.24 -5.18 -1.65
N LEU A 157 -20.06 -3.86 -1.48
CA LEU A 157 -21.17 -2.92 -1.30
C LEU A 157 -22.10 -3.02 -2.53
N GLY A 158 -23.33 -3.48 -2.31
CA GLY A 158 -24.32 -3.71 -3.36
C GLY A 158 -24.35 -5.13 -3.95
N TYR A 159 -23.47 -6.04 -3.50
CA TYR A 159 -23.57 -7.45 -3.86
C TYR A 159 -24.81 -8.07 -3.19
N LYS A 160 -25.80 -8.44 -4.00
CA LYS A 160 -26.97 -9.18 -3.54
C LYS A 160 -26.61 -10.66 -3.49
N HIS A 161 -26.68 -11.27 -2.31
CA HIS A 161 -26.55 -12.72 -2.17
C HIS A 161 -27.60 -13.43 -3.03
N THR A 162 -27.23 -14.56 -3.65
CA THR A 162 -28.20 -15.41 -4.34
C THR A 162 -29.19 -15.99 -3.31
N ASN A 163 -30.43 -16.22 -3.74
CA ASN A 163 -31.47 -16.80 -2.88
C ASN A 163 -31.06 -18.17 -2.30
N GLU A 164 -30.19 -18.91 -3.00
CA GLU A 164 -29.62 -20.18 -2.53
C GLU A 164 -28.64 -20.01 -1.38
N ALA A 165 -27.77 -18.98 -1.43
CA ALA A 165 -26.85 -18.67 -0.33
C ALA A 165 -27.59 -18.19 0.92
N ILE A 166 -28.70 -17.45 0.74
CA ILE A 166 -29.59 -17.01 1.83
C ILE A 166 -30.23 -18.24 2.50
N LYS A 167 -30.85 -19.14 1.72
CA LYS A 167 -31.48 -20.38 2.23
C LYS A 167 -30.50 -21.32 2.95
N LYS A 168 -29.23 -21.35 2.55
CA LYS A 168 -28.22 -22.18 3.20
C LYS A 168 -27.86 -21.66 4.60
N ASN A 169 -27.87 -20.34 4.80
CA ASN A 169 -27.63 -19.74 6.12
C ASN A 169 -28.86 -19.84 7.05
N GLU A 170 -30.07 -19.83 6.50
CA GLU A 170 -31.32 -20.04 7.28
C GLU A 170 -31.44 -21.46 7.86
N ARG A 171 -30.81 -22.47 7.25
CA ARG A 171 -30.85 -23.87 7.72
C ARG A 171 -29.84 -24.20 8.82
N VAL A 172 -29.01 -23.24 9.22
CA VAL A 172 -27.91 -23.44 10.20
C VAL A 172 -28.17 -22.67 11.51
N LEU A 173 -29.36 -22.07 11.65
CA LEU A 173 -29.92 -21.54 12.91
C LEU A 173 -31.01 -22.49 13.42
#